data_AF-A0A0G0QQ58-F1
#
_entry.id   AF-A0A0G0QQ58-F1
#
_cell.length_a   1.000
_cell.length_b   1.000
_cell.length_c   1.000
_cell.angle_alpha   90.00
_cell.angle_beta   90.00
_cell.angle_gamma   90.00
#
_symmetry.space_group_name_H-M   'P 1'
#
loop_
_entity.id
_entity.type
_entity.pdbx_description
1 polymer ?
#
loop_
_entity_poly.entity_id
_entity_poly.type
_entity_poly.pdbx_seq_one_letter_code
_entity_poly.pdbx_strand_id
1 'polypeptide(L)'
;MKKIDIRKHSYLLFGFACGVTLFAAYIIAFGGFEARNNGPLASAQEAPFAVPPTDPSVRGWMWSSNIGWISLDCRDGGRCGTGAGQANYSSPVNLTTGVVSGYAWSSNIGWIKMNPTGPYPAAPSHGLQANMDTGELSGWIRACAGAANANCSGAAVDGWDGWIQIRDAKVSTAGYITNRAGDDGGWLWGGDVVGWVKTSDIIGTIGTSFPVADCAFRATPPSIIPPQSVKLEWICNDATRQNSCSIDNGGGSNLPTSGNVVMRPTETTPYVLTCQGFGGPVIKNLPVTITKTKIIEVRPGQ
;
A
#
# COMPACT_ATOMS: atom_id res chain seq x y z
N MET A 1 -66.48 8.11 -24.58
CA MET A 1 -65.53 9.06 -23.95
C MET A 1 -66.20 9.70 -22.74
N LYS A 2 -65.87 9.25 -21.52
CA LYS A 2 -66.40 9.85 -20.28
C LYS A 2 -65.66 11.17 -20.01
N LYS A 3 -66.38 12.29 -20.02
CA LYS A 3 -65.87 13.60 -19.61
C LYS A 3 -65.53 13.55 -18.12
N ILE A 4 -64.26 13.77 -17.78
CA ILE A 4 -63.79 13.92 -16.40
C ILE A 4 -64.20 15.33 -15.94
N ASP A 5 -65.04 15.40 -14.92
CA ASP A 5 -65.52 16.65 -14.32
C ASP A 5 -64.51 17.15 -13.27
N ILE A 6 -63.73 18.16 -13.63
CA ILE A 6 -62.60 18.70 -12.85
C ILE A 6 -63.05 19.34 -11.52
N ARG A 7 -64.36 19.63 -11.33
CA ARG A 7 -64.87 20.21 -10.08
C ARG A 7 -64.90 19.25 -8.89
N LYS A 8 -64.74 17.93 -9.09
CA LYS A 8 -64.69 16.94 -8.00
C LYS A 8 -63.27 16.48 -7.62
N HIS A 9 -62.23 17.00 -8.26
CA HIS A 9 -60.82 16.61 -7.99
C HIS A 9 -59.98 17.76 -7.40
N SER A 10 -60.62 18.88 -7.08
CA SER A 10 -59.99 20.02 -6.39
C SER A 10 -59.37 19.60 -5.05
N TYR A 11 -60.00 18.67 -4.32
CA TYR A 11 -59.48 18.14 -3.05
C TYR A 11 -58.29 17.19 -3.22
N LEU A 12 -58.21 16.44 -4.33
CA LEU A 12 -57.09 15.56 -4.64
C LEU A 12 -55.84 16.35 -5.08
N LEU A 13 -56.03 17.44 -5.84
CA LEU A 13 -54.96 18.35 -6.22
C LEU A 13 -54.46 19.20 -5.03
N PHE A 14 -55.36 19.62 -4.12
CA PHE A 14 -54.96 20.30 -2.88
C PHE A 14 -54.24 19.36 -1.90
N GLY A 15 -54.69 18.11 -1.78
CA GLY A 15 -54.05 17.10 -0.92
C GLY A 15 -52.64 16.73 -1.40
N PHE A 16 -52.42 16.66 -2.72
CA PHE A 16 -51.11 16.39 -3.28
C PHE A 16 -50.16 17.59 -3.13
N ALA A 17 -50.64 18.82 -3.34
CA ALA A 17 -49.83 20.02 -3.15
C ALA A 17 -49.47 20.25 -1.67
N CYS A 18 -50.40 20.02 -0.74
CA CYS A 18 -50.16 20.13 0.71
C CYS A 18 -49.28 18.99 1.24
N GLY A 19 -49.41 17.78 0.69
CA GLY A 19 -48.54 16.65 1.02
C GLY A 19 -47.09 16.85 0.55
N VAL A 20 -46.89 17.41 -0.65
CA VAL A 20 -45.54 17.71 -1.18
C VAL A 20 -44.89 18.88 -0.43
N THR A 21 -45.66 19.90 -0.03
CA THR A 21 -45.10 21.00 0.79
C THR A 21 -44.85 20.58 2.24
N LEU A 22 -45.66 19.71 2.84
CA LEU A 22 -45.40 19.15 4.18
C LEU A 22 -44.26 18.13 4.17
N PHE A 23 -44.07 17.36 3.09
CA PHE A 23 -42.92 16.45 2.96
C PHE A 23 -41.62 17.22 2.65
N ALA A 24 -41.69 18.28 1.83
CA ALA A 24 -40.57 19.21 1.65
C ALA A 24 -40.26 19.97 2.95
N ALA A 25 -41.27 20.44 3.69
CA ALA A 25 -41.08 21.07 4.99
C ALA A 25 -40.57 20.07 6.06
N TYR A 26 -40.92 18.78 5.98
CA TYR A 26 -40.35 17.74 6.83
C TYR A 26 -38.89 17.45 6.47
N ILE A 27 -38.51 17.50 5.18
CA ILE A 27 -37.09 17.41 4.79
C ILE A 27 -36.33 18.70 5.17
N ILE A 28 -36.96 19.86 5.18
CA ILE A 28 -36.33 21.13 5.60
C ILE A 28 -36.29 21.27 7.14
N ALA A 29 -37.25 20.70 7.88
CA ALA A 29 -37.32 20.75 9.34
C ALA A 29 -36.73 19.53 10.07
N PHE A 30 -36.63 18.37 9.40
CA PHE A 30 -36.13 17.09 9.94
C PHE A 30 -35.23 16.30 8.98
N GLY A 31 -35.06 16.73 7.73
CA GLY A 31 -34.17 16.10 6.73
C GLY A 31 -32.77 16.71 6.64
N GLY A 32 -32.44 17.62 7.56
CA GLY A 32 -31.07 17.71 8.02
C GLY A 32 -30.80 16.46 8.86
N PHE A 33 -30.22 15.42 8.27
CA PHE A 33 -29.39 14.51 9.06
C PHE A 33 -28.13 15.28 9.44
N GLU A 34 -28.31 16.30 10.28
CA GLU A 34 -27.24 16.89 11.04
C GLU A 34 -26.74 15.77 11.92
N ALA A 35 -25.60 15.19 11.55
CA ALA A 35 -24.75 14.56 12.53
C ALA A 35 -24.59 15.59 13.66
N ARG A 36 -25.25 15.37 14.79
CA ARG A 36 -25.06 16.17 15.99
C ARG A 36 -23.62 15.93 16.45
N ASN A 37 -22.70 16.71 15.89
CA ASN A 37 -21.39 16.95 16.46
C ASN A 37 -21.41 18.35 17.07
N ASN A 38 -22.06 18.45 18.23
CA ASN A 38 -22.05 19.67 19.05
C ASN A 38 -20.87 19.70 20.03
N GLY A 39 -19.83 18.90 19.80
CA GLY A 39 -18.50 19.16 20.34
C GLY A 39 -17.60 19.65 19.21
N PRO A 40 -16.50 20.35 19.50
CA PRO A 40 -15.42 20.43 18.52
C PRO A 40 -15.07 18.99 18.19
N LEU A 41 -15.44 18.52 16.99
CA LEU A 41 -14.78 17.38 16.38
C LEU A 41 -13.31 17.70 16.55
N ALA A 42 -12.66 16.97 17.46
CA ALA A 42 -11.32 17.27 17.88
C ALA A 42 -10.54 17.57 16.61
N SER A 43 -9.99 18.78 16.55
CA SER A 43 -8.92 19.14 15.64
C SER A 43 -7.82 18.10 15.90
N ALA A 44 -7.97 16.94 15.30
CA ALA A 44 -6.87 16.05 15.02
C ALA A 44 -6.02 16.91 14.10
N GLN A 45 -4.95 17.45 14.68
CA GLN A 45 -3.96 18.24 13.98
C GLN A 45 -3.73 17.56 12.64
N GLU A 46 -4.00 18.29 11.55
CA GLU A 46 -3.75 17.80 10.20
C GLU A 46 -2.39 17.11 10.20
N ALA A 47 -2.35 15.88 9.67
CA ALA A 47 -1.12 15.11 9.60
C ALA A 47 -0.01 16.05 9.07
N PRO A 48 1.13 16.16 9.76
CA PRO A 48 2.17 17.07 9.33
C PRO A 48 2.51 16.75 7.88
N PHE A 49 2.54 17.79 7.05
CA PHE A 49 2.94 17.76 5.66
C PHE A 49 4.08 16.76 5.44
N ALA A 50 3.78 15.68 4.72
CA ALA A 50 4.76 14.85 4.07
C ALA A 50 4.49 14.98 2.58
N VAL A 51 5.44 15.52 1.83
CA VAL A 51 5.52 15.26 0.39
C VAL A 51 5.36 13.74 0.24
N PRO A 52 4.38 13.21 -0.52
CA PRO A 52 4.28 11.78 -0.76
C PRO A 52 5.66 11.39 -1.31
N PRO A 53 6.44 10.60 -0.57
CA PRO A 53 7.77 10.34 -1.05
C PRO A 53 7.61 9.55 -2.36
N THR A 54 8.70 9.42 -3.11
CA THR A 54 8.84 8.31 -4.07
C THR A 54 8.70 6.92 -3.41
N ASP A 55 8.45 6.90 -2.10
CA ASP A 55 8.29 5.72 -1.26
C ASP A 55 7.02 4.94 -1.61
N PRO A 56 7.15 3.60 -1.64
CA PRO A 56 6.01 2.71 -1.73
C PRO A 56 5.06 2.94 -0.55
N SER A 57 3.78 3.10 -0.85
CA SER A 57 2.71 3.38 0.12
C SER A 57 1.54 2.44 -0.10
N VAL A 58 0.99 1.86 0.97
CA VAL A 58 -0.21 1.02 0.84
C VAL A 58 -1.35 1.89 0.35
N ARG A 59 -1.90 1.56 -0.81
CA ARG A 59 -3.00 2.29 -1.46
C ARG A 59 -4.27 1.47 -1.55
N GLY A 60 -5.35 2.14 -1.91
CA GLY A 60 -6.65 1.55 -2.14
C GLY A 60 -7.61 1.79 -0.99
N TRP A 61 -8.72 1.07 -1.06
CA TRP A 61 -9.84 1.28 -0.16
C TRP A 61 -10.16 0.03 0.64
N MET A 62 -10.49 0.29 1.89
CA MET A 62 -11.01 -0.68 2.84
C MET A 62 -12.45 -0.29 3.16
N TRP A 63 -13.39 -1.22 3.14
CA TRP A 63 -14.81 -0.94 3.44
C TRP A 63 -15.28 -1.77 4.61
N SER A 64 -15.85 -1.18 5.64
CA SER A 64 -16.62 -1.93 6.63
C SER A 64 -18.10 -1.56 6.60
N SER A 65 -18.96 -2.53 6.90
CA SER A 65 -20.40 -2.31 7.05
C SER A 65 -20.75 -1.33 8.17
N ASN A 66 -19.89 -1.22 9.18
CA ASN A 66 -20.16 -0.45 10.40
C ASN A 66 -19.51 0.95 10.37
N ILE A 67 -18.34 1.07 9.75
CA ILE A 67 -17.56 2.33 9.72
C ILE A 67 -17.32 2.86 8.30
N GLY A 68 -17.90 2.22 7.29
CA GLY A 68 -17.86 2.68 5.90
C GLY A 68 -16.48 2.56 5.26
N TRP A 69 -16.25 3.40 4.26
CA TRP A 69 -15.02 3.43 3.48
C TRP A 69 -13.87 4.10 4.24
N ILE A 70 -12.69 3.49 4.13
CA ILE A 70 -11.40 3.95 4.61
C ILE A 70 -10.48 4.05 3.40
N SER A 71 -9.96 5.25 3.16
CA SER A 71 -8.96 5.55 2.14
C SER A 71 -7.58 5.46 2.76
N LEU A 72 -6.67 4.67 2.17
CA LEU A 72 -5.31 4.50 2.68
C LEU A 72 -4.34 5.57 2.19
N ASP A 73 -4.70 6.25 1.09
CA ASP A 73 -3.93 7.33 0.52
C ASP A 73 -4.84 8.44 -0.04
N CYS A 74 -4.39 9.70 0.04
CA CYS A 74 -5.16 10.81 -0.49
C CYS A 74 -5.38 10.71 -2.01
N ARG A 75 -4.50 10.00 -2.73
CA ARG A 75 -4.57 9.85 -4.19
C ARG A 75 -5.74 8.96 -4.58
N ASP A 76 -6.18 8.09 -3.69
CA ASP A 76 -7.23 7.09 -3.98
C ASP A 76 -8.61 7.73 -4.11
N GLY A 77 -8.81 8.92 -3.53
CA GLY A 77 -10.00 9.76 -3.70
C GLY A 77 -9.74 11.07 -4.43
N GLY A 78 -8.58 11.24 -5.06
CA GLY A 78 -8.19 12.50 -5.71
C GLY A 78 -8.11 13.70 -4.76
N ARG A 79 -7.90 13.46 -3.46
CA ARG A 79 -7.89 14.49 -2.40
C ARG A 79 -6.53 15.12 -2.17
N CYS A 80 -5.46 14.61 -2.78
CA CYS A 80 -4.16 15.24 -2.64
C CYS A 80 -4.13 16.60 -3.34
N GLY A 81 -3.45 17.55 -2.73
CA GLY A 81 -3.18 18.87 -3.29
C GLY A 81 -3.00 19.93 -2.22
N THR A 82 -2.97 21.18 -2.64
CA THR A 82 -2.62 22.34 -1.81
C THR A 82 -3.80 23.30 -1.57
N GLY A 83 -4.98 22.99 -2.10
CA GLY A 83 -6.21 23.76 -1.99
C GLY A 83 -7.02 23.45 -0.73
N ALA A 84 -7.98 24.32 -0.42
CA ALA A 84 -8.86 24.17 0.72
C ALA A 84 -9.71 22.88 0.63
N GLY A 85 -9.72 22.08 1.70
CA GLY A 85 -10.42 20.79 1.75
C GLY A 85 -9.63 19.61 1.16
N GLN A 86 -8.40 19.85 0.68
CA GLN A 86 -7.46 18.80 0.31
C GLN A 86 -6.68 18.36 1.54
N ALA A 87 -6.54 17.05 1.71
CA ALA A 87 -5.83 16.47 2.84
C ALA A 87 -4.76 15.55 2.27
N ASN A 88 -3.49 15.89 2.48
CA ASN A 88 -2.37 15.08 2.03
C ASN A 88 -2.06 14.05 3.12
N TYR A 89 -2.36 12.79 2.84
CA TYR A 89 -2.05 11.66 3.71
C TYR A 89 -1.69 10.44 2.87
N SER A 90 -0.89 9.57 3.46
CA SER A 90 -0.45 8.32 2.84
C SER A 90 -0.12 7.30 3.91
N SER A 91 0.00 6.05 3.48
CA SER A 91 0.40 4.91 4.32
C SER A 91 1.75 4.34 3.85
N PRO A 92 2.88 5.06 4.00
CA PRO A 92 4.18 4.64 3.47
C PRO A 92 4.72 3.39 4.17
N VAL A 93 5.34 2.52 3.38
CA VAL A 93 5.99 1.29 3.82
C VAL A 93 7.50 1.49 3.86
N ASN A 94 8.10 1.33 5.03
CA ASN A 94 9.55 1.27 5.13
C ASN A 94 10.04 -0.07 4.58
N LEU A 95 10.70 -0.05 3.43
CA LEU A 95 11.16 -1.25 2.74
C LEU A 95 12.26 -2.05 3.46
N THR A 96 12.91 -1.44 4.45
CA THR A 96 13.92 -2.10 5.28
C THR A 96 13.27 -2.84 6.45
N THR A 97 12.27 -2.24 7.10
CA THR A 97 11.68 -2.77 8.33
C THR A 97 10.30 -3.37 8.16
N GLY A 98 9.65 -3.15 7.01
CA GLY A 98 8.25 -3.49 6.77
C GLY A 98 7.24 -2.59 7.50
N VAL A 99 7.67 -1.61 8.28
CA VAL A 99 6.77 -0.74 9.05
C VAL A 99 5.90 0.09 8.11
N VAL A 100 4.57 -0.01 8.26
CA VAL A 100 3.61 0.81 7.53
C VAL A 100 3.19 1.96 8.42
N SER A 101 3.68 3.17 8.12
CA SER A 101 3.44 4.37 8.94
C SER A 101 2.41 5.30 8.31
N GLY A 102 2.27 6.51 8.82
CA GLY A 102 1.32 7.49 8.30
C GLY A 102 -0.13 7.28 8.76
N TYR A 103 -1.06 7.74 7.94
CA TYR A 103 -2.48 7.83 8.27
C TYR A 103 -3.37 7.43 7.09
N ALA A 104 -4.53 6.88 7.44
CA ALA A 104 -5.68 6.66 6.57
C ALA A 104 -6.85 7.55 7.04
N TRP A 105 -7.87 7.66 6.19
CA TRP A 105 -9.02 8.53 6.44
C TRP A 105 -10.35 7.83 6.18
N SER A 106 -11.32 8.02 7.08
CA SER A 106 -12.72 7.66 6.88
C SER A 106 -13.62 8.85 7.18
N SER A 107 -14.70 9.02 6.40
CA SER A 107 -15.72 10.04 6.69
C SER A 107 -16.51 9.76 7.97
N ASN A 108 -16.54 8.50 8.44
CA ASN A 108 -17.39 8.09 9.55
C ASN A 108 -16.64 8.07 10.89
N ILE A 109 -15.34 7.77 10.88
CA ILE A 109 -14.51 7.65 12.10
C ILE A 109 -13.27 8.56 12.10
N GLY A 110 -13.09 9.36 11.05
CA GLY A 110 -11.99 10.33 10.94
C GLY A 110 -10.64 9.69 10.65
N TRP A 111 -9.59 10.30 11.21
CA TRP A 111 -8.20 9.89 11.02
C TRP A 111 -7.89 8.55 11.69
N ILE A 112 -7.15 7.71 10.98
CA ILE A 112 -6.71 6.39 11.44
C ILE A 112 -5.20 6.33 11.30
N LYS A 113 -4.50 6.05 12.40
CA LYS A 113 -3.04 5.91 12.41
C LYS A 113 -2.65 4.50 12.03
N MET A 114 -1.73 4.35 11.07
CA MET A 114 -1.32 3.05 10.54
C MET A 114 -0.32 2.32 11.43
N ASN A 115 0.58 3.04 12.11
CA ASN A 115 1.49 2.45 13.11
C ASN A 115 1.32 3.11 14.48
N PRO A 116 0.24 2.81 15.22
CA PRO A 116 0.07 3.27 16.58
C PRO A 116 1.01 2.52 17.55
N THR A 117 1.47 3.23 18.57
CA THR A 117 2.15 2.63 19.73
C THR A 117 1.12 1.97 20.64
N GLY A 118 1.48 0.82 21.20
CA GLY A 118 0.64 0.10 22.17
C GLY A 118 0.42 0.83 23.51
N PRO A 119 -0.18 0.15 24.50
CA PRO A 119 -0.42 -1.29 24.55
C PRO A 119 -1.49 -1.77 23.57
N TYR A 120 -1.25 -2.92 22.93
CA TYR A 120 -2.16 -3.52 21.95
C TYR A 120 -3.19 -4.43 22.64
N PRO A 121 -4.45 -4.49 22.16
CA PRO A 121 -5.51 -5.30 22.80
C PRO A 121 -5.23 -6.80 22.83
N ALA A 122 -4.57 -7.34 21.80
CA ALA A 122 -4.18 -8.74 21.71
C ALA A 122 -3.01 -8.91 20.72
N ALA A 123 -2.50 -10.15 20.60
CA ALA A 123 -1.50 -10.47 19.59
C ALA A 123 -2.03 -10.18 18.16
N PRO A 124 -1.18 -9.67 17.25
CA PRO A 124 0.24 -9.42 17.44
C PRO A 124 0.52 -8.10 18.17
N SER A 125 1.61 -8.06 18.95
CA SER A 125 1.96 -6.91 19.81
C SER A 125 2.78 -5.83 19.08
N HIS A 126 2.35 -5.45 17.88
CA HIS A 126 2.95 -4.38 17.08
C HIS A 126 1.92 -3.63 16.23
N GLY A 127 2.24 -2.40 15.84
CA GLY A 127 1.48 -1.65 14.83
C GLY A 127 1.59 -2.29 13.45
N LEU A 128 0.92 -1.72 12.44
CA LEU A 128 0.89 -2.32 11.11
C LEU A 128 2.29 -2.49 10.48
N GLN A 129 2.57 -3.70 10.03
CA GLN A 129 3.78 -4.08 9.32
C GLN A 129 3.44 -4.97 8.13
N ALA A 130 4.21 -4.82 7.05
CA ALA A 130 4.23 -5.69 5.90
C ALA A 130 5.36 -6.72 6.04
N ASN A 131 5.05 -7.99 5.83
CA ASN A 131 6.05 -8.99 5.55
C ASN A 131 6.65 -8.66 4.17
N MET A 132 7.94 -8.34 4.14
CA MET A 132 8.58 -7.84 2.93
C MET A 132 8.82 -8.92 1.86
N ASP A 133 8.71 -10.19 2.23
CA ASP A 133 8.92 -11.31 1.30
C ASP A 133 7.58 -11.77 0.70
N THR A 134 6.48 -11.73 1.46
CA THR A 134 5.14 -12.17 1.02
C THR A 134 4.17 -11.03 0.70
N GLY A 135 4.45 -9.81 1.16
CA GLY A 135 3.55 -8.66 1.10
C GLY A 135 2.42 -8.70 2.14
N GLU A 136 2.32 -9.76 2.97
CA GLU A 136 1.25 -9.91 3.97
C GLU A 136 1.31 -8.82 5.03
N LEU A 137 0.17 -8.22 5.34
CA LEU A 137 0.01 -7.19 6.36
C LEU A 137 -0.44 -7.81 7.68
N SER A 138 0.19 -7.40 8.78
CA SER A 138 -0.24 -7.78 10.12
C SER A 138 0.04 -6.66 11.13
N GLY A 139 -0.80 -6.57 12.17
CA GLY A 139 -0.64 -5.57 13.21
C GLY A 139 -1.93 -4.83 13.53
N TRP A 140 -1.79 -3.75 14.27
CA TRP A 140 -2.90 -2.89 14.66
C TRP A 140 -2.79 -1.52 14.01
N ILE A 141 -3.92 -0.99 13.58
CA ILE A 141 -4.13 0.44 13.27
C ILE A 141 -5.10 1.01 14.31
N ARG A 142 -5.15 2.34 14.47
CA ARG A 142 -6.03 2.95 15.47
C ARG A 142 -6.74 4.19 14.96
N ALA A 143 -8.06 4.20 15.09
CA ALA A 143 -8.89 5.37 14.85
C ALA A 143 -8.69 6.41 15.96
N CYS A 144 -8.39 7.65 15.59
CA CYS A 144 -8.20 8.74 16.54
C CYS A 144 -9.49 9.05 17.32
N ALA A 145 -10.67 8.80 16.74
CA ALA A 145 -11.96 8.99 17.42
C ALA A 145 -12.14 8.08 18.64
N GLY A 146 -11.45 6.94 18.71
CA GLY A 146 -11.48 6.04 19.87
C GLY A 146 -10.35 6.27 20.87
N ALA A 147 -9.56 7.35 20.72
CA ALA A 147 -8.40 7.64 21.55
C ALA A 147 -8.52 8.98 22.28
N ALA A 148 -7.94 9.07 23.47
CA ALA A 148 -7.93 10.28 24.30
C ALA A 148 -7.23 11.46 23.63
N ASN A 149 -6.20 11.19 22.83
CA ASN A 149 -5.37 12.21 22.22
C ASN A 149 -5.53 12.24 20.70
N ALA A 150 -5.49 13.45 20.14
CA ALA A 150 -5.56 13.77 18.71
C ALA A 150 -4.54 13.02 17.81
N ASN A 151 -3.45 12.49 18.39
CA ASN A 151 -2.44 11.70 17.69
C ASN A 151 -2.73 10.17 17.70
N CYS A 152 -3.99 9.81 17.93
CA CYS A 152 -4.50 8.45 18.11
C CYS A 152 -3.81 7.68 19.25
N SER A 153 -3.51 8.36 20.38
CA SER A 153 -2.87 7.74 21.56
C SER A 153 -3.66 7.96 22.85
N GLY A 154 -3.25 7.29 23.92
CA GLY A 154 -3.90 7.38 25.22
C GLY A 154 -5.06 6.39 25.39
N ALA A 155 -5.83 6.56 26.46
CA ALA A 155 -6.94 5.70 26.84
C ALA A 155 -8.10 5.75 25.83
N ALA A 156 -9.02 4.80 25.93
CA ALA A 156 -10.28 4.84 25.19
C ALA A 156 -11.14 5.99 25.71
N VAL A 157 -11.84 6.70 24.80
CA VAL A 157 -12.68 7.85 25.18
C VAL A 157 -14.15 7.50 25.33
N ASP A 158 -14.71 6.57 24.52
CA ASP A 158 -16.18 6.42 24.45
C ASP A 158 -16.67 5.00 24.08
N GLY A 159 -16.45 4.00 24.93
CA GLY A 159 -16.97 2.63 24.75
C GLY A 159 -16.33 1.83 23.60
N TRP A 160 -15.76 2.51 22.60
CA TRP A 160 -14.84 1.96 21.60
C TRP A 160 -13.45 2.57 21.79
N ASP A 161 -12.44 1.71 21.75
CA ASP A 161 -11.03 2.05 21.99
C ASP A 161 -10.25 2.42 20.70
N GLY A 162 -10.94 2.37 19.57
CA GLY A 162 -10.41 2.76 18.25
C GLY A 162 -9.50 1.72 17.61
N TRP A 163 -9.24 0.58 18.27
CA TRP A 163 -8.30 -0.40 17.77
C TRP A 163 -8.91 -1.23 16.63
N ILE A 164 -8.15 -1.34 15.54
CA ILE A 164 -8.54 -2.12 14.35
C ILE A 164 -7.40 -3.07 14.05
N GLN A 165 -7.70 -4.37 14.08
CA GLN A 165 -6.72 -5.39 13.78
C GLN A 165 -6.67 -5.66 12.28
N ILE A 166 -5.46 -5.72 11.74
CA ILE A 166 -5.24 -6.12 10.35
C ILE A 166 -4.74 -7.56 10.34
N ARG A 167 -5.54 -8.45 9.75
CA ARG A 167 -5.27 -9.87 9.50
C ARG A 167 -5.77 -10.21 8.09
N ASP A 168 -5.08 -11.10 7.40
CA ASP A 168 -5.48 -11.61 6.07
C ASP A 168 -5.56 -10.57 4.94
N ALA A 169 -4.75 -9.51 5.03
CA ALA A 169 -4.47 -8.60 3.91
C ALA A 169 -3.04 -8.76 3.41
N LYS A 170 -2.82 -8.33 2.16
CA LYS A 170 -1.48 -8.15 1.59
C LYS A 170 -1.42 -6.90 0.73
N VAL A 171 -0.23 -6.39 0.50
CA VAL A 171 0.01 -5.37 -0.52
C VAL A 171 0.33 -6.08 -1.84
N SER A 172 -0.43 -5.81 -2.88
CA SER A 172 -0.18 -6.37 -4.22
C SER A 172 1.11 -5.81 -4.82
N THR A 173 1.60 -6.45 -5.88
CA THR A 173 2.74 -5.93 -6.68
C THR A 173 2.42 -4.58 -7.34
N ALA A 174 1.14 -4.20 -7.44
CA ALA A 174 0.69 -2.90 -7.89
C ALA A 174 0.49 -1.88 -6.75
N GLY A 175 0.74 -2.26 -5.49
CA GLY A 175 0.74 -1.34 -4.34
C GLY A 175 -0.61 -1.18 -3.64
N TYR A 176 -1.60 -1.92 -4.11
CA TYR A 176 -2.96 -1.87 -3.57
C TYR A 176 -3.13 -2.90 -2.46
N ILE A 177 -3.87 -2.54 -1.43
CA ILE A 177 -4.31 -3.48 -0.41
C ILE A 177 -5.28 -4.49 -1.02
N THR A 178 -4.95 -5.76 -0.90
CA THR A 178 -5.73 -6.89 -1.41
C THR A 178 -5.92 -7.93 -0.31
N ASN A 179 -6.73 -8.95 -0.57
CA ASN A 179 -6.82 -10.08 0.34
C ASN A 179 -5.53 -10.92 0.32
N ARG A 180 -5.38 -11.82 1.30
CA ARG A 180 -4.24 -12.75 1.36
C ARG A 180 -4.04 -13.59 0.09
N ALA A 181 -5.11 -13.95 -0.63
CA ALA A 181 -5.01 -14.67 -1.90
C ALA A 181 -4.51 -13.79 -3.07
N GLY A 182 -4.62 -12.47 -2.98
CA GLY A 182 -4.38 -11.52 -4.07
C GLY A 182 -5.55 -11.20 -4.95
N ASP A 183 -6.75 -11.60 -4.54
CA ASP A 183 -8.00 -11.21 -5.17
C ASP A 183 -8.58 -9.95 -4.50
N ASP A 184 -9.48 -9.30 -5.23
CA ASP A 184 -10.40 -8.32 -4.67
C ASP A 184 -11.28 -8.96 -3.57
N GLY A 185 -11.41 -8.29 -2.42
CA GLY A 185 -12.36 -8.69 -1.37
C GLY A 185 -11.77 -9.55 -0.24
N GLY A 186 -10.80 -9.03 0.49
CA GLY A 186 -10.30 -9.65 1.72
C GLY A 186 -11.19 -9.40 2.92
N TRP A 187 -11.10 -10.27 3.93
CA TRP A 187 -11.86 -10.17 5.17
C TRP A 187 -10.91 -9.72 6.29
N LEU A 188 -10.97 -8.45 6.73
CA LEU A 188 -10.24 -7.97 7.91
C LEU A 188 -11.21 -7.86 9.10
N TRP A 189 -10.74 -8.13 10.32
CA TRP A 189 -11.54 -8.13 11.54
C TRP A 189 -11.09 -7.04 12.52
N GLY A 190 -11.99 -6.11 12.89
CA GLY A 190 -11.72 -5.04 13.86
C GLY A 190 -12.64 -5.05 15.08
N GLY A 191 -12.97 -6.24 15.60
CA GLY A 191 -13.90 -6.39 16.72
C GLY A 191 -15.36 -6.07 16.38
N ASP A 192 -16.21 -5.95 17.42
CA ASP A 192 -17.67 -5.78 17.27
C ASP A 192 -18.07 -4.45 16.60
N VAL A 193 -17.23 -3.41 16.72
CA VAL A 193 -17.52 -2.06 16.23
C VAL A 193 -17.13 -1.90 14.76
N VAL A 194 -15.97 -2.40 14.33
CA VAL A 194 -15.56 -2.28 12.93
C VAL A 194 -16.13 -3.39 12.06
N GLY A 195 -16.45 -4.57 12.61
CA GLY A 195 -17.00 -5.66 11.82
C GLY A 195 -16.07 -6.08 10.66
N TRP A 196 -16.66 -6.64 9.61
CA TRP A 196 -15.94 -7.13 8.44
C TRP A 196 -15.50 -5.98 7.54
N VAL A 197 -14.20 -5.93 7.20
CA VAL A 197 -13.67 -4.97 6.24
C VAL A 197 -13.33 -5.67 4.91
N LYS A 198 -13.94 -5.23 3.80
CA LYS A 198 -13.69 -5.65 2.41
C LYS A 198 -12.67 -4.75 1.74
N THR A 199 -11.61 -5.31 1.17
CA THR A 199 -10.72 -4.56 0.28
C THR A 199 -11.37 -4.43 -1.10
N SER A 200 -11.27 -3.26 -1.74
CA SER A 200 -11.69 -3.11 -3.14
C SER A 200 -10.59 -2.42 -3.94
N ASP A 201 -10.21 -3.02 -5.05
CA ASP A 201 -9.51 -2.32 -6.11
C ASP A 201 -10.47 -1.27 -6.68
N ILE A 202 -10.13 0.01 -6.53
CA ILE A 202 -10.73 1.01 -7.42
C ILE A 202 -10.06 0.87 -8.77
N ILE A 203 -10.76 0.19 -9.69
CA ILE A 203 -10.46 0.27 -11.12
C ILE A 203 -10.91 1.67 -11.59
N GLY A 204 -9.97 2.61 -11.61
CA GLY A 204 -10.19 3.98 -12.06
C GLY A 204 -8.93 4.84 -12.08
N THR A 205 -8.11 4.67 -13.14
CA THR A 205 -7.20 5.66 -13.78
C THR A 205 -6.24 6.43 -12.85
N ILE A 206 -4.92 6.20 -12.75
CA ILE A 206 -3.84 5.90 -13.70
C ILE A 206 -2.81 5.02 -12.98
N GLY A 207 -2.22 4.06 -13.71
CA GLY A 207 -1.19 3.15 -13.23
C GLY A 207 0.06 3.85 -12.70
N THR A 208 0.12 4.06 -11.39
CA THR A 208 1.41 4.08 -10.69
C THR A 208 1.70 2.64 -10.33
N SER A 209 2.52 1.96 -11.13
CA SER A 209 3.12 0.70 -10.71
C SER A 209 3.82 0.95 -9.38
N PHE A 210 3.45 0.23 -8.34
CA PHE A 210 4.28 0.18 -7.15
C PHE A 210 5.68 -0.29 -7.57
N PRO A 211 6.75 0.31 -7.04
CA PRO A 211 8.08 -0.12 -7.42
C PRO A 211 8.25 -1.58 -6.96
N VAL A 212 8.30 -2.49 -7.92
CA VAL A 212 8.75 -3.87 -7.68
C VAL A 212 10.26 -3.86 -7.64
N ALA A 213 10.86 -4.67 -6.79
CA ALA A 213 12.30 -4.78 -6.77
C ALA A 213 12.81 -5.22 -8.15
N ASP A 214 13.79 -4.52 -8.69
CA ASP A 214 14.44 -4.88 -9.95
C ASP A 214 15.90 -4.44 -9.96
N CYS A 215 16.71 -5.18 -10.71
CA CYS A 215 18.15 -4.96 -10.83
C CYS A 215 18.61 -5.10 -12.29
N ALA A 216 19.54 -4.23 -12.70
CA ALA A 216 20.37 -4.47 -13.86
C ALA A 216 21.63 -5.23 -13.41
N PHE A 217 22.02 -6.28 -14.16
CA PHE A 217 23.21 -7.08 -13.90
C PHE A 217 23.98 -7.32 -15.21
N ARG A 218 25.26 -6.98 -15.24
CA ARG A 218 26.08 -6.98 -16.47
C ARG A 218 27.50 -7.45 -16.21
N ALA A 219 28.12 -8.00 -17.26
CA ALA A 219 29.51 -8.44 -17.29
C ALA A 219 30.28 -7.67 -18.36
N THR A 220 31.43 -7.12 -17.98
CA THR A 220 32.32 -6.38 -18.89
C THR A 220 33.75 -6.92 -18.79
N PRO A 221 34.31 -7.53 -19.85
CA PRO A 221 33.64 -7.97 -21.07
C PRO A 221 32.76 -9.23 -20.84
N PRO A 222 31.74 -9.51 -21.68
CA PRO A 222 30.86 -10.67 -21.52
C PRO A 222 31.53 -12.00 -21.91
N SER A 223 32.69 -11.95 -22.56
CA SER A 223 33.49 -13.13 -22.90
C SER A 223 34.96 -12.85 -22.68
N ILE A 224 35.68 -13.82 -22.13
CA ILE A 224 37.10 -13.70 -21.78
C ILE A 224 37.90 -14.92 -22.26
N ILE A 225 39.19 -14.72 -22.48
CA ILE A 225 40.18 -15.77 -22.69
C ILE A 225 41.07 -15.81 -21.45
N PRO A 226 41.15 -16.92 -20.69
CA PRO A 226 42.03 -17.03 -19.53
C PRO A 226 43.48 -16.65 -19.90
N PRO A 227 44.20 -15.89 -19.05
CA PRO A 227 43.91 -15.54 -17.63
C PRO A 227 43.19 -14.19 -17.42
N GLN A 228 42.47 -13.69 -18.43
CA GLN A 228 41.71 -12.45 -18.30
C GLN A 228 40.67 -12.53 -17.16
N SER A 229 40.25 -11.36 -16.69
CA SER A 229 39.21 -11.22 -15.67
C SER A 229 37.98 -10.55 -16.27
N VAL A 230 36.82 -10.81 -15.67
CA VAL A 230 35.55 -10.13 -15.96
C VAL A 230 35.15 -9.25 -14.78
N LYS A 231 34.62 -8.05 -15.05
CA LYS A 231 33.98 -7.22 -14.04
C LYS A 231 32.47 -7.43 -14.10
N LEU A 232 31.89 -7.93 -13.02
CA LEU A 232 30.44 -8.02 -12.83
C LEU A 232 29.96 -6.74 -12.15
N GLU A 233 28.90 -6.13 -12.65
CA GLU A 233 28.35 -4.86 -12.16
C GLU A 233 26.84 -4.96 -12.01
N TRP A 234 26.31 -4.44 -10.90
CA TRP A 234 24.87 -4.40 -10.65
C TRP A 234 24.42 -3.06 -10.11
N ILE A 235 23.17 -2.72 -10.40
CA ILE A 235 22.44 -1.59 -9.84
C ILE A 235 20.96 -1.96 -9.72
N CYS A 236 20.41 -1.81 -8.53
CA CYS A 236 19.02 -2.10 -8.21
C CYS A 236 18.25 -0.81 -7.91
N ASN A 237 16.93 -0.87 -8.04
CA ASN A 237 16.04 0.23 -7.65
C ASN A 237 15.81 0.28 -6.14
N ASP A 238 15.19 1.37 -5.67
CA ASP A 238 14.94 1.62 -4.24
C ASP A 238 13.96 0.62 -3.61
N ALA A 239 13.23 -0.17 -4.41
CA ALA A 239 12.39 -1.27 -3.93
C ALA A 239 13.19 -2.49 -3.43
N THR A 240 14.50 -2.51 -3.66
CA THR A 240 15.41 -3.57 -3.24
C THR A 240 15.97 -3.29 -1.83
N ARG A 241 15.96 -4.30 -0.97
CA ARG A 241 16.44 -4.19 0.41
C ARG A 241 17.95 -3.98 0.44
N GLN A 242 18.41 -3.01 1.24
CA GLN A 242 19.85 -2.75 1.41
C GLN A 242 20.56 -3.98 1.98
N ASN A 243 21.80 -4.20 1.50
CA ASN A 243 22.68 -5.31 1.93
C ASN A 243 22.03 -6.70 1.81
N SER A 244 21.13 -6.89 0.84
CA SER A 244 20.41 -8.16 0.65
C SER A 244 20.84 -8.92 -0.61
N CYS A 245 21.69 -8.34 -1.45
CA CYS A 245 22.13 -8.94 -2.69
C CYS A 245 23.19 -10.03 -2.44
N SER A 246 23.21 -11.03 -3.32
CA SER A 246 24.20 -12.10 -3.34
C SER A 246 24.49 -12.50 -4.78
N ILE A 247 25.75 -12.86 -5.05
CA ILE A 247 26.18 -13.39 -6.34
C ILE A 247 26.81 -14.76 -6.07
N ASP A 248 26.32 -15.76 -6.77
CA ASP A 248 26.84 -17.13 -6.68
C ASP A 248 28.28 -17.24 -7.24
N ASN A 249 28.81 -18.47 -7.28
CA ASN A 249 30.14 -18.76 -7.83
C ASN A 249 31.27 -17.89 -7.22
N GLY A 250 31.13 -17.54 -5.93
CA GLY A 250 32.11 -16.75 -5.19
C GLY A 250 32.01 -15.23 -5.37
N GLY A 251 30.93 -14.71 -5.96
CA GLY A 251 30.74 -13.26 -6.14
C GLY A 251 30.37 -12.50 -4.85
N GLY A 252 29.92 -13.19 -3.81
CA GLY A 252 29.74 -12.66 -2.45
C GLY A 252 28.29 -12.67 -1.94
N SER A 253 28.12 -12.30 -0.68
CA SER A 253 26.83 -12.24 0.04
C SER A 253 26.69 -10.95 0.84
N ASN A 254 25.45 -10.55 1.17
CA ASN A 254 25.14 -9.29 1.88
C ASN A 254 25.66 -8.05 1.15
N LEU A 255 25.58 -8.08 -0.18
CA LEU A 255 26.05 -7.01 -1.06
C LEU A 255 25.05 -5.85 -1.07
N PRO A 256 25.53 -4.60 -1.21
CA PRO A 256 24.68 -3.42 -1.35
C PRO A 256 23.84 -3.46 -2.64
N THR A 257 22.86 -2.58 -2.74
CA THR A 257 21.94 -2.44 -3.90
C THR A 257 22.63 -1.99 -5.19
N SER A 258 23.88 -1.51 -5.12
CA SER A 258 24.73 -1.28 -6.28
C SER A 258 26.18 -1.60 -5.95
N GLY A 259 26.91 -2.10 -6.93
CA GLY A 259 28.31 -2.48 -6.73
C GLY A 259 28.94 -3.16 -7.94
N ASN A 260 30.18 -3.57 -7.75
CA ASN A 260 30.93 -4.34 -8.72
C ASN A 260 31.87 -5.34 -8.04
N VAL A 261 32.17 -6.44 -8.74
CA VAL A 261 33.12 -7.45 -8.30
C VAL A 261 33.89 -7.99 -9.51
N VAL A 262 35.18 -8.26 -9.33
CA VAL A 262 36.04 -8.82 -10.38
C VAL A 262 36.16 -10.32 -10.19
N MET A 263 35.83 -11.09 -11.24
CA MET A 263 35.87 -12.55 -11.25
C MET A 263 36.89 -13.07 -12.27
N ARG A 264 37.41 -14.27 -12.03
CA ARG A 264 38.38 -14.97 -12.89
C ARG A 264 37.95 -16.41 -13.18
N PRO A 265 36.81 -16.63 -13.86
CA PRO A 265 36.37 -17.98 -14.20
C PRO A 265 37.33 -18.65 -15.20
N THR A 266 37.56 -19.96 -15.04
CA THR A 266 38.37 -20.78 -15.96
C THR A 266 37.52 -21.56 -16.97
N GLU A 267 36.22 -21.67 -16.71
CA GLU A 267 35.22 -22.30 -17.57
C GLU A 267 34.01 -21.39 -17.72
N THR A 268 33.15 -21.66 -18.71
CA THR A 268 31.93 -20.86 -18.92
C THR A 268 31.04 -21.02 -17.70
N THR A 269 30.81 -19.91 -16.97
CA THR A 269 30.11 -19.92 -15.69
C THR A 269 28.91 -18.96 -15.75
N PRO A 270 27.68 -19.45 -15.51
CA PRO A 270 26.53 -18.58 -15.32
C PRO A 270 26.55 -17.98 -13.92
N TYR A 271 26.61 -16.66 -13.82
CA TYR A 271 26.47 -15.96 -12.55
C TYR A 271 25.01 -15.58 -12.30
N VAL A 272 24.55 -15.79 -11.08
CA VAL A 272 23.20 -15.46 -10.62
C VAL A 272 23.27 -14.39 -9.54
N LEU A 273 22.73 -13.20 -9.83
CA LEU A 273 22.48 -12.16 -8.84
C LEU A 273 21.10 -12.41 -8.21
N THR A 274 21.06 -12.58 -6.90
CA THR A 274 19.83 -12.69 -6.11
C THR A 274 19.77 -11.56 -5.09
N CYS A 275 18.76 -10.69 -5.17
CA CYS A 275 18.52 -9.61 -4.22
C CYS A 275 17.11 -9.73 -3.61
N GLN A 276 16.96 -9.39 -2.34
CA GLN A 276 15.64 -9.37 -1.71
C GLN A 276 14.99 -8.00 -1.88
N GLY A 277 13.69 -7.98 -2.09
CA GLY A 277 12.95 -6.73 -2.19
C GLY A 277 11.45 -6.94 -2.23
N PHE A 278 10.71 -5.85 -2.38
CA PHE A 278 9.26 -5.91 -2.40
C PHE A 278 8.76 -6.69 -3.62
N GLY A 279 7.80 -7.60 -3.38
CA GLY A 279 7.26 -8.51 -4.40
C GLY A 279 8.03 -9.82 -4.56
N GLY A 280 9.03 -10.06 -3.70
CA GLY A 280 9.84 -11.28 -3.69
C GLY A 280 11.28 -11.03 -4.18
N PRO A 281 12.10 -12.10 -4.25
CA PRO A 281 13.50 -11.98 -4.66
C PRO A 281 13.62 -11.63 -6.15
N VAL A 282 14.50 -10.67 -6.44
CA VAL A 282 14.97 -10.37 -7.80
C VAL A 282 16.07 -11.36 -8.16
N ILE A 283 15.90 -12.05 -9.28
CA ILE A 283 16.88 -13.02 -9.79
C ILE A 283 17.32 -12.58 -11.19
N LYS A 284 18.63 -12.39 -11.40
CA LYS A 284 19.22 -12.07 -12.71
C LYS A 284 20.31 -13.07 -13.06
N ASN A 285 20.14 -13.73 -14.20
CA ASN A 285 21.10 -14.69 -14.73
C ASN A 285 21.99 -14.04 -15.78
N LEU A 286 23.30 -14.27 -15.68
CA LEU A 286 24.30 -13.67 -16.55
C LEU A 286 25.38 -14.70 -16.92
N PRO A 287 25.34 -15.29 -18.13
CA PRO A 287 26.38 -16.18 -18.59
C PRO A 287 27.66 -15.41 -18.94
N VAL A 288 28.79 -15.81 -18.35
CA VAL A 288 30.13 -15.35 -18.77
C VAL A 288 30.79 -16.45 -19.58
N THR A 289 31.05 -16.17 -20.86
CA THR A 289 31.59 -17.17 -21.80
C THR A 289 33.11 -17.19 -21.76
N ILE A 290 33.68 -18.40 -21.70
CA ILE A 290 35.11 -18.61 -21.87
C ILE A 290 35.42 -19.07 -23.28
N THR A 291 36.20 -18.26 -24.00
CA THR A 291 36.74 -18.66 -25.31
C THR A 291 38.05 -19.39 -25.09
N LYS A 292 38.07 -20.70 -25.36
CA LYS A 292 39.31 -21.49 -25.32
C LYS A 292 40.12 -21.22 -26.58
N THR A 293 41.35 -20.75 -26.44
CA THR A 293 42.31 -20.72 -27.54
C THR A 293 42.78 -22.13 -27.86
N LYS A 294 42.56 -22.57 -29.09
CA LYS A 294 43.12 -23.84 -29.58
C LYS A 294 44.60 -23.61 -29.88
N ILE A 295 45.48 -24.21 -29.07
CA ILE A 295 46.91 -24.25 -29.40
C ILE A 295 47.06 -25.24 -30.56
N ILE A 296 47.53 -24.73 -31.70
CA ILE A 296 47.95 -25.58 -32.83
C ILE A 296 49.48 -25.66 -32.74
N GLU A 297 50.01 -26.82 -32.36
CA GLU A 297 51.43 -27.08 -32.52
C GLU A 297 51.75 -27.18 -34.00
N VAL A 298 52.50 -26.19 -34.52
CA VAL A 298 53.10 -26.27 -35.85
C VAL A 298 54.41 -27.03 -35.69
N ARG A 299 54.50 -28.22 -36.30
CA ARG A 299 55.77 -28.96 -36.37
C ARG A 299 56.76 -28.12 -37.20
N PRO A 300 58.02 -27.94 -36.75
CA PRO A 300 59.02 -27.27 -37.56
C PRO A 300 59.26 -28.07 -38.86
N GLY A 301 58.96 -27.49 -40.02
CA GLY A 301 59.39 -28.02 -41.33
C GLY A 301 58.31 -28.62 -42.26
N GLN A 302 57.12 -28.01 -42.35
CA GLN A 302 56.24 -28.20 -43.52
C GLN A 302 56.03 -26.88 -44.26
#